data_AF-A0AAQ1KFE3-F1
#
_entry.id   AF-A0AAQ1KFE3-F1
#
_cell.length_a   1.000
_cell.length_b   1.000
_cell.length_c   1.000
_cell.angle_alpha   90.00
_cell.angle_beta   90.00
_cell.angle_gamma   90.00
#
_symmetry.space_group_name_H-M   'P 1'
#
loop_
_entity.id
_entity.type
_entity.pdbx_description
1 polymer ?
#
loop_
_entity_poly.entity_id
_entity_poly.type
_entity_poly.pdbx_seq_one_letter_code
_entity_poly.pdbx_strand_id
1 'polypeptide(L)'
;MTSRPKTPPQAPPPPPKHARKTTVVEQRIDLEQVSKIDPQDGDILVLPADFTLDTARALAEALQVARPGLKCLLVVGDVRRLNVSEMNALGWYRA
;
A
#
# COMPACT_ATOMS: atom_id res chain seq x y z
N MET A 1 33.34 7.22 51.84
CA MET A 1 31.89 6.95 51.75
C MET A 1 31.24 8.11 51.02
N THR A 2 30.94 7.97 49.73
CA THR A 2 30.34 9.05 48.91
C THR A 2 28.86 8.73 48.66
N SER A 3 27.98 9.57 49.21
CA SER A 3 26.53 9.43 49.11
C SER A 3 26.06 9.81 47.71
N ARG A 4 25.38 8.91 47.00
CA ARG A 4 24.74 9.22 45.71
C ARG A 4 23.48 10.07 45.94
N PRO A 5 23.19 11.08 45.10
CA PRO A 5 21.94 11.82 45.19
C PRO A 5 20.75 10.93 44.79
N LYS A 6 19.66 11.05 45.54
CA LYS A 6 18.41 10.30 45.36
C LYS A 6 17.58 10.98 44.26
N THR A 7 17.32 10.28 43.16
CA THR A 7 16.50 10.78 42.05
C THR A 7 15.06 11.02 42.53
N PRO A 8 14.42 12.16 42.18
CA PRO A 8 13.03 12.40 42.53
C PRO A 8 12.09 11.42 41.79
N PRO A 9 10.92 11.10 42.39
CA PRO A 9 9.97 10.17 41.79
C PRO A 9 9.42 10.71 40.47
N GLN A 10 9.56 9.92 39.42
CA GLN A 10 9.02 10.23 38.09
C GLN A 10 7.49 10.18 38.15
N ALA A 11 6.83 11.26 37.73
CA ALA A 11 5.37 11.31 37.64
C ALA A 11 4.86 10.21 36.68
N PRO A 12 3.70 9.58 36.96
CA PRO A 12 3.15 8.56 36.09
C PRO A 12 2.94 9.14 34.69
N PRO A 13 3.29 8.40 33.62
CA PRO A 13 3.10 8.86 32.26
C PRO A 13 1.62 9.19 32.03
N PRO A 14 1.31 10.28 31.28
CA PRO A 14 -0.07 10.63 31.00
C PRO A 14 -0.76 9.46 30.27
N PRO A 15 -2.04 9.19 30.57
CA PRO A 15 -2.78 8.15 29.87
C PRO A 15 -2.75 8.43 28.36
N PRO A 16 -2.58 7.40 27.51
CA PRO A 16 -2.46 7.58 26.08
C PRO A 16 -3.69 8.32 25.55
N LYS A 17 -3.47 9.55 25.06
CA LYS A 17 -4.50 10.34 24.39
C LYS A 17 -4.74 9.70 23.02
N HIS A 18 -5.91 9.10 22.88
CA HIS A 18 -6.40 8.42 21.67
C HIS A 18 -5.80 7.03 21.44
N ALA A 19 -6.40 6.02 22.08
CA ALA A 19 -6.48 4.70 21.46
C ALA A 19 -7.22 4.88 20.13
N ARG A 20 -6.48 5.08 19.03
CA ARG A 20 -7.03 4.89 17.69
C ARG A 20 -7.54 3.46 17.68
N LYS A 21 -8.86 3.30 17.67
CA LYS A 21 -9.48 2.03 17.34
C LYS A 21 -9.06 1.75 15.90
N THR A 22 -8.02 0.95 15.71
CA THR A 22 -7.70 0.38 14.41
C THR A 22 -8.80 -0.63 14.14
N THR A 23 -9.92 -0.16 13.59
CA THR A 23 -10.88 -1.05 12.97
C THR A 23 -10.18 -1.61 11.74
N VAL A 24 -9.60 -2.80 11.89
CA VAL A 24 -9.12 -3.59 10.75
C VAL A 24 -10.35 -4.00 9.99
N VAL A 25 -10.67 -3.26 8.93
CA VAL A 25 -11.70 -3.66 7.98
C VAL A 25 -11.05 -4.75 7.13
N GLU A 26 -11.38 -6.01 7.40
CA GLU A 26 -10.99 -7.14 6.57
C GLU A 26 -11.66 -6.95 5.20
N GLN A 27 -10.97 -6.29 4.27
CA GLN A 27 -11.45 -6.13 2.89
C GLN A 27 -11.34 -7.48 2.21
N ARG A 28 -12.39 -8.30 2.32
CA ARG A 28 -12.54 -9.49 1.48
C ARG A 28 -12.78 -9.04 0.06
N ILE A 29 -11.90 -9.47 -0.83
CA ILE A 29 -12.04 -9.21 -2.27
C ILE A 29 -13.24 -10.00 -2.79
N ASP A 30 -14.25 -9.29 -3.24
CA ASP A 30 -15.47 -9.83 -3.81
C ASP A 30 -15.26 -10.17 -5.29
N LEU A 31 -15.31 -11.46 -5.62
CA LEU A 31 -15.13 -11.99 -6.97
C LEU A 31 -16.13 -11.38 -7.98
N GLU A 32 -17.35 -11.06 -7.56
CA GLU A 32 -18.33 -10.41 -8.44
C GLU A 32 -17.89 -8.99 -8.80
N GLN A 33 -17.25 -8.27 -7.88
CA GLN A 33 -16.68 -6.95 -8.15
C GLN A 33 -15.42 -7.03 -9.01
N VAL A 34 -14.58 -8.06 -8.81
CA VAL A 34 -13.38 -8.29 -9.62
C VAL A 34 -13.74 -8.54 -11.09
N SER A 35 -14.82 -9.26 -11.36
CA SER A 35 -15.30 -9.50 -12.74
C SER A 35 -15.61 -8.22 -13.51
N LYS A 36 -15.97 -7.13 -12.81
CA LYS A 36 -16.31 -5.83 -13.41
C LYS A 36 -15.10 -4.98 -13.78
N ILE A 37 -13.91 -5.33 -13.31
CA ILE A 37 -12.69 -4.54 -13.57
C ILE A 37 -12.28 -4.66 -15.05
N ASP A 38 -12.74 -5.68 -15.76
CA ASP A 38 -12.48 -6.02 -17.18
C ASP A 38 -11.09 -5.63 -17.77
N PRO A 39 -9.96 -5.92 -17.09
CA PRO A 39 -8.63 -5.60 -17.63
C PRO A 39 -8.33 -6.36 -18.94
N GLN A 40 -7.58 -5.79 -19.85
CA GLN A 40 -7.12 -6.47 -21.05
C GLN A 40 -5.71 -7.02 -20.88
N ASP A 41 -5.32 -7.93 -21.77
CA ASP A 41 -3.93 -8.39 -21.82
C ASP A 41 -2.99 -7.21 -22.07
N GLY A 42 -2.00 -7.06 -21.21
CA GLY A 42 -1.04 -5.95 -21.20
C GLY A 42 -1.41 -4.78 -20.30
N ASP A 43 -2.59 -4.79 -19.67
CA ASP A 43 -3.01 -3.70 -18.79
C ASP A 43 -2.16 -3.58 -17.52
N ILE A 44 -2.03 -2.34 -17.06
CA ILE A 44 -1.44 -1.99 -15.77
C ILE A 44 -2.55 -1.47 -14.86
N LEU A 45 -2.86 -2.23 -13.82
CA LEU A 45 -3.81 -1.86 -12.78
C LEU A 45 -3.07 -1.17 -11.64
N VAL A 46 -3.33 0.13 -11.49
CA VAL A 46 -2.76 0.92 -10.40
C VAL A 46 -3.68 0.84 -9.19
N LEU A 47 -3.16 0.29 -8.09
CA LEU A 47 -3.87 0.11 -6.85
C LEU A 47 -3.59 1.27 -5.89
N PRO A 48 -4.57 1.64 -5.05
CA PRO A 48 -4.38 2.62 -3.99
C PRO A 48 -3.19 2.29 -3.09
N ALA A 49 -2.49 3.32 -2.59
CA ALA A 49 -1.26 3.15 -1.80
C ALA A 49 -1.47 2.48 -0.42
N ASP A 50 -2.71 2.40 0.04
CA ASP A 50 -3.10 1.71 1.27
C ASP A 50 -3.33 0.20 1.08
N PHE A 51 -3.25 -0.31 -0.16
CA PHE A 51 -3.27 -1.75 -0.40
C PHE A 51 -2.03 -2.41 0.19
N THR A 52 -2.24 -3.45 0.98
CA THR A 52 -1.16 -4.33 1.40
C THR A 52 -0.79 -5.28 0.27
N LEU A 53 0.43 -5.83 0.34
CA LEU A 53 0.89 -6.85 -0.61
C LEU A 53 -0.04 -8.07 -0.62
N ASP A 54 -0.52 -8.50 0.54
CA ASP A 54 -1.44 -9.63 0.67
C ASP A 54 -2.78 -9.37 -0.04
N THR A 55 -3.31 -8.14 0.08
CA THR A 55 -4.54 -7.74 -0.59
C THR A 55 -4.35 -7.69 -2.11
N ALA A 56 -3.24 -7.12 -2.58
CA ALA A 56 -2.89 -7.11 -4.00
C ALA A 56 -2.72 -8.54 -4.57
N ARG A 57 -2.18 -9.46 -3.77
CA ARG A 57 -2.04 -10.87 -4.16
C ARG A 57 -3.38 -11.59 -4.24
N ALA A 58 -4.25 -11.38 -3.25
CA ALA A 58 -5.61 -11.92 -3.30
C ALA A 58 -6.38 -11.40 -4.53
N LEU A 59 -6.16 -10.14 -4.93
CA LEU A 59 -6.75 -9.58 -6.15
C LEU A 59 -6.22 -10.27 -7.41
N ALA A 60 -4.90 -10.48 -7.49
CA ALA A 60 -4.28 -11.20 -8.59
C ALA A 60 -4.85 -12.62 -8.74
N GLU A 61 -4.99 -13.34 -7.61
CA GLU A 61 -5.57 -14.69 -7.60
C GLU A 61 -7.03 -14.69 -8.05
N ALA A 62 -7.84 -13.74 -7.56
CA ALA A 62 -9.23 -13.59 -7.97
C ALA A 62 -9.36 -13.26 -9.47
N LEU A 63 -8.48 -12.41 -10.02
CA LEU A 63 -8.46 -12.08 -11.46
C LEU A 63 -8.13 -13.30 -12.31
N GLN A 64 -7.19 -14.14 -11.88
CA GLN A 64 -6.83 -15.38 -12.60
C GLN A 64 -7.95 -16.41 -12.57
N VAL A 65 -8.70 -16.51 -11.46
CA VAL A 65 -9.89 -17.37 -11.38
C VAL A 65 -11.00 -16.86 -12.30
N ALA A 66 -11.26 -15.55 -12.27
CA ALA A 66 -12.32 -14.95 -13.08
C ALA A 66 -12.00 -14.99 -14.59
N ARG A 67 -10.73 -14.76 -14.97
CA ARG A 67 -10.26 -14.77 -16.36
C ARG A 67 -8.92 -15.48 -16.49
N PRO A 68 -8.95 -16.81 -16.67
CA PRO A 68 -7.74 -17.61 -16.81
C PRO A 68 -6.89 -17.17 -18.00
N GLY A 69 -5.59 -16.99 -17.78
CA GLY A 69 -4.63 -16.65 -18.83
C GLY A 69 -4.43 -15.15 -19.06
N LEU A 70 -5.20 -14.29 -18.36
CA LEU A 70 -5.01 -12.84 -18.38
C LEU A 70 -3.58 -12.47 -17.96
N LYS A 71 -2.92 -11.64 -18.76
CA LYS A 71 -1.60 -11.08 -18.46
C LYS A 71 -1.73 -9.60 -18.15
N CYS A 72 -1.73 -9.23 -16.88
CA CYS A 72 -1.73 -7.83 -16.44
C CYS A 72 -0.73 -7.61 -15.30
N LEU A 73 -0.34 -6.35 -15.09
CA LEU A 73 0.54 -5.95 -13.99
C LEU A 73 -0.25 -5.17 -12.94
N LEU A 74 -0.14 -5.58 -11.67
CA LEU A 74 -0.69 -4.80 -10.54
C LEU A 74 0.45 -3.98 -9.92
N VAL A 75 0.22 -2.67 -9.75
CA VAL A 75 1.17 -1.75 -9.14
C VAL A 75 0.52 -1.07 -7.96
N VAL A 76 1.08 -1.23 -6.76
CA VAL A 76 0.62 -0.50 -5.57
C VAL A 76 1.41 0.80 -5.45
N GLY A 77 0.72 1.93 -5.49
CA GLY A 77 1.32 3.24 -5.28
C GLY A 77 0.98 4.25 -6.38
N ASP A 78 1.58 5.43 -6.27
CA ASP A 78 1.35 6.53 -7.20
C ASP A 78 2.14 6.31 -8.50
N VAL A 79 1.43 5.94 -9.56
CA VAL A 79 1.98 5.81 -10.91
C VAL A 79 1.58 7.03 -11.72
N ARG A 80 2.59 7.76 -12.20
CA ARG A 80 2.38 8.96 -13.02
C ARG A 80 2.90 8.73 -14.41
N ARG A 81 2.12 9.13 -15.40
CA ARG A 81 2.56 9.20 -16.79
C ARG A 81 3.48 10.40 -16.94
N LEU A 82 4.73 10.15 -17.31
CA LEU A 82 5.70 11.19 -17.64
C LEU A 82 5.79 11.35 -19.15
N ASN A 83 5.90 12.58 -19.61
CA ASN A 83 6.29 12.90 -20.97
C ASN A 83 7.82 12.94 -21.12
N VAL A 84 8.32 12.93 -22.36
CA VAL A 84 9.77 12.89 -22.64
C VAL A 84 10.53 14.06 -22.01
N SER A 85 9.94 15.26 -21.96
CA SER A 85 10.56 16.42 -21.33
C SER A 85 10.72 16.22 -19.82
N GLU A 86 9.71 15.67 -19.15
CA GLU A 86 9.78 15.35 -17.72
C GLU A 86 10.83 14.25 -17.45
N MET A 87 10.89 13.23 -18.31
CA MET A 87 11.90 12.17 -18.22
C MET A 87 13.33 12.72 -18.40
N ASN A 88 13.53 13.62 -19.37
CA ASN A 88 14.82 14.29 -19.58
C ASN A 88 15.22 15.16 -18.38
N ALA A 89 14.27 15.90 -17.80
CA ALA A 89 14.52 16.72 -16.61
C ALA A 89 14.91 15.89 -15.38
N LEU A 90 14.39 14.66 -15.26
CA LEU A 90 14.79 13.68 -14.25
C LEU A 90 16.12 12.96 -14.58
N GLY A 91 16.75 13.28 -15.71
CA GLY A 91 18.03 12.71 -16.12
C GLY A 91 17.96 11.26 -16.61
N TRP A 92 16.77 10.78 -17.00
CA TRP A 92 16.58 9.40 -17.47
C TRP A 92 17.30 9.13 -18.79
N TYR A 93 17.37 10.16 -19.64
CA TYR A 93 18.19 10.15 -20.83
C TYR A 93 19.43 11.01 -20.59
N ARG A 94 20.60 10.42 -20.76
CA ARG A 94 21.86 11.16 -20.89
C ARG A 94 22.08 11.35 -22.39
N ALA A 95 21.62 12.48 -22.92
CA ALA A 95 22.09 12.94 -24.23
C ALA A 95 23.58 13.28 -24.14
#